data_AF-A0A503DJN4-F1
#
_entry.id   AF-A0A503DJN4-F1
#
_cell.length_a   1.000
_cell.length_b   1.000
_cell.length_c   1.000
_cell.angle_alpha   90.00
_cell.angle_beta   90.00
_cell.angle_gamma   90.00
#
_symmetry.space_group_name_H-M   'P 1'
#
loop_
_entity.id
_entity.type
_entity.pdbx_description
1 polymer ?
#
loop_
_entity_poly.entity_id
_entity_poly.type
_entity_poly.pdbx_seq_one_letter_code
_entity_poly.pdbx_strand_id
1 'polypeptide(L)' 'MLSGTVTSPALGMRVASLRARMQAAEITEHELMAFQKVVAIMEDGLGRIDGDDLIAASFVDNLSPENAADHADI' A
#
# COMPACT_ATOMS: atom_id res chain seq x y z
N MET A 1 26.54 23.13 5.68
CA MET A 1 26.88 22.19 4.59
C MET A 1 25.61 21.44 4.20
N LEU A 2 25.38 21.25 2.90
CA LEU A 2 24.08 21.06 2.26
C LEU A 2 23.41 19.71 2.61
N SER A 3 22.28 19.75 3.31
CA SER A 3 21.32 18.64 3.41
C SER A 3 19.96 19.08 2.86
N GLY A 4 19.94 19.47 1.59
CA GLY A 4 18.71 19.61 0.83
C GLY A 4 18.65 18.44 -0.12
N THR A 5 17.84 17.43 0.16
CA THR A 5 17.45 16.44 -0.84
C THR A 5 16.87 17.21 -2.03
N VAL A 6 17.65 17.35 -3.11
CA VAL A 6 17.17 17.93 -4.35
C VAL A 6 16.19 16.92 -4.92
N THR A 7 14.93 17.08 -4.58
CA THR A 7 13.85 16.36 -5.26
C THR A 7 13.90 16.84 -6.71
N SER A 8 14.08 15.90 -7.64
CA SER A 8 13.99 16.22 -9.07
C SER A 8 12.66 16.94 -9.30
N PRO A 9 12.63 18.09 -10.01
CA PRO A 9 11.37 18.79 -10.31
C PRO A 9 10.31 17.87 -10.93
N ALA A 10 10.74 16.89 -11.73
CA ALA A 10 9.87 15.87 -12.30
C ALA A 10 9.22 14.96 -11.23
N LEU A 11 9.97 14.58 -10.20
CA LEU A 11 9.45 13.81 -9.06
C LEU A 11 8.46 14.65 -8.26
N GLY A 12 8.77 15.93 -8.02
CA GLY A 12 7.85 16.86 -7.35
C GLY A 12 6.50 16.99 -8.06
N MET A 13 6.52 17.15 -9.39
CA MET A 13 5.29 17.19 -10.20
C MET A 13 4.49 15.88 -10.14
N ARG A 14 5.17 14.72 -10.19
CA ARG A 14 4.51 13.41 -10.08
C ARG A 14 3.83 13.23 -8.73
N VAL A 15 4.50 13.61 -7.64
CA VAL A 15 3.94 13.53 -6.28
C VAL A 15 2.74 14.46 -6.13
N ALA A 16 2.82 15.70 -6.64
CA ALA A 16 1.71 16.65 -6.59
C ALA A 16 0.49 16.14 -7.39
N SER A 17 0.70 15.61 -8.59
CA SER A 17 -0.35 15.01 -9.41
C SER A 17 -0.99 13.80 -8.72
N LEU A 18 -0.18 12.92 -8.13
CA LEU A 18 -0.68 11.75 -7.38
C LEU A 18 -1.55 12.18 -6.19
N ARG A 19 -1.08 13.17 -5.41
CA ARG A 19 -1.83 13.70 -4.25
C ARG A 19 -3.18 14.30 -4.67
N ALA A 20 -3.22 15.05 -5.78
CA ALA A 20 -4.47 15.61 -6.29
C ALA A 20 -5.49 14.52 -6.66
N ARG A 21 -5.05 13.42 -7.30
CA ARG A 21 -5.92 12.28 -7.62
C ARG A 21 -6.41 11.54 -6.37
N MET A 22 -5.54 11.34 -5.39
CA MET A 22 -5.92 10.70 -4.11
C MET A 22 -6.97 11.53 -3.38
N GLN A 23 -6.79 12.86 -3.33
CA GLN A 23 -7.75 13.76 -2.73
C GLN A 23 -9.10 13.76 -3.47
N ALA A 24 -9.08 13.74 -4.80
CA ALA A 24 -10.30 13.67 -5.62
C ALA A 24 -11.05 12.33 -5.45
N ALA A 25 -10.34 11.26 -5.09
CA ALA A 25 -10.90 9.95 -4.79
C ALA A 25 -11.23 9.76 -3.30
N GLU A 26 -11.12 10.81 -2.48
CA GLU A 26 -11.36 10.79 -1.03
C GLU A 26 -10.52 9.76 -0.26
N ILE A 27 -9.36 9.35 -0.82
CA ILE A 27 -8.47 8.39 -0.17
C ILE A 27 -7.88 9.03 1.09
N THR A 28 -8.18 8.42 2.22
CA THR A 28 -7.73 8.82 3.55
C THR A 28 -6.31 8.35 3.82
N GLU A 29 -5.68 8.98 4.82
CA GLU A 29 -4.39 8.54 5.33
C GLU A 29 -4.43 7.08 5.83
N HIS A 30 -5.56 6.68 6.44
CA HIS A 30 -5.73 5.32 6.94
C HIS A 30 -5.75 4.28 5.81
N GLU A 31 -6.47 4.55 4.72
CA GLU A 31 -6.49 3.67 3.54
C GLU A 31 -5.12 3.59 2.87
N LEU A 32 -4.39 4.71 2.82
CA LEU A 32 -3.02 4.72 2.29
C LEU A 32 -2.07 3.90 3.18
N MET A 33 -2.20 3.99 4.50
CA MET A 33 -1.44 3.16 5.45
C MET A 33 -1.77 1.66 5.29
N ALA A 34 -3.03 1.32 5.09
CA ALA A 34 -3.44 -0.06 4.83
C ALA A 34 -2.81 -0.59 3.54
N PHE A 35 -2.86 0.20 2.46
CA PHE A 35 -2.21 -0.14 1.20
C PHE A 35 -0.70 -0.33 1.36
N GLN A 36 -0.01 0.54 2.09
CA GLN A 36 1.43 0.41 2.35
C GLN A 36 1.79 -0.87 3.11
N LYS A 37 0.96 -1.32 4.05
CA LYS A 37 1.17 -2.59 4.76
C LYS A 37 1.07 -3.78 3.82
N VAL A 38 0.05 -3.79 2.95
CA VAL A 38 -0.15 -4.83 1.94
C VAL A 38 1.05 -4.87 0.97
N VAL A 39 1.47 -3.71 0.47
CA VAL A 39 2.67 -3.55 -0.38
C VAL A 39 3.91 -4.09 0.31
N ALA A 40 4.16 -3.75 1.58
CA ALA A 40 5.34 -4.22 2.31
C ALA A 40 5.35 -5.74 2.50
N ILE A 41 4.18 -6.38 2.63
CA ILE A 41 4.06 -7.84 2.69
C ILE A 41 4.36 -8.46 1.32
N MET A 42 3.85 -7.85 0.25
CA MET A 42 3.95 -8.40 -1.11
C MET A 42 5.30 -8.15 -1.78
N GLU A 43 5.98 -7.06 -1.44
CA GLU A 43 7.29 -6.73 -2.00
C GLU A 43 8.36 -7.77 -1.63
N ASP A 44 8.19 -8.51 -0.52
CA ASP A 44 9.12 -9.53 0.01
C ASP A 44 10.60 -9.07 0.01
N GLY A 45 10.83 -7.75 0.18
CA GLY A 45 12.15 -7.13 0.17
C GLY A 45 12.82 -7.04 -1.21
N LEU A 46 12.11 -7.30 -2.31
CA LEU A 46 12.64 -7.31 -3.67
C LEU A 46 12.57 -5.94 -4.38
N GLY A 47 12.01 -4.91 -3.75
CA GLY A 47 11.88 -3.59 -4.37
C GLY A 47 10.84 -3.53 -5.50
N ARG A 48 10.04 -4.59 -5.69
CA ARG A 48 9.04 -4.69 -6.76
C ARG A 48 7.87 -5.56 -6.32
N ILE A 49 6.71 -5.24 -6.86
CA ILE A 49 5.49 -6.04 -6.78
C ILE A 49 5.09 -6.33 -8.23
N ASP A 50 4.79 -7.59 -8.54
CA ASP A 50 4.28 -7.96 -9.86
C ASP A 50 2.83 -7.48 -10.02
N GLY A 51 2.41 -7.18 -11.25
CA GLY A 51 1.01 -6.84 -11.52
C GLY A 51 0.06 -7.99 -11.13
N ASP A 52 0.53 -9.23 -11.31
CA ASP A 52 -0.23 -10.41 -10.91
C ASP A 52 -0.42 -10.50 -9.39
N ASP A 53 0.52 -9.97 -8.60
CA ASP A 53 0.40 -9.95 -7.14
C ASP A 53 -0.75 -9.01 -6.71
N LEU A 54 -0.92 -7.85 -7.36
CA LEU A 54 -2.02 -6.92 -7.07
C LEU A 54 -3.38 -7.54 -7.43
N ILE A 55 -3.42 -8.36 -8.49
CA ILE A 55 -4.60 -9.13 -8.85
C ILE A 55 -4.86 -10.22 -7.80
N ALA A 56 -3.83 -10.95 -7.36
CA ALA A 56 -3.94 -11.95 -6.31
C ALA A 56 -4.46 -11.37 -4.99
N ALA A 57 -4.02 -10.16 -4.62
CA ALA A 57 -4.50 -9.46 -3.42
C ALA A 57 -6.03 -9.24 -3.42
N SER A 58 -6.64 -9.05 -4.60
CA SER A 58 -8.10 -8.90 -4.72
C SER A 58 -8.89 -10.19 -4.45
N PHE A 59 -8.23 -11.34 -4.45
CA PHE A 59 -8.84 -12.65 -4.12
C PHE A 59 -8.64 -13.04 -2.64
N VAL A 60 -7.91 -12.24 -1.86
CA VAL A 60 -7.69 -12.50 -0.43
C VAL A 60 -8.92 -12.01 0.34
N ASP A 61 -9.92 -12.88 0.48
CA ASP A 61 -11.22 -12.54 1.08
C ASP A 61 -11.28 -12.79 2.61
N ASN A 62 -10.16 -13.16 3.25
CA ASN A 62 -10.20 -13.78 4.58
C ASN A 62 -9.25 -13.18 5.63
N LEU A 63 -9.04 -11.86 5.63
CA LEU A 63 -8.35 -11.17 6.74
C LEU A 63 -9.27 -10.88 7.95
N SER A 64 -10.41 -11.57 8.07
CA SER A 64 -11.25 -11.45 9.26
C SER A 64 -10.62 -12.24 10.44
N PRO A 65 -10.38 -11.60 11.59
CA PRO A 65 -9.86 -12.28 12.78
C PRO A 65 -10.83 -13.30 13.39
N GLU A 66 -12.04 -13.46 12.86
CA GLU A 66 -13.06 -14.39 13.40
C GLU A 66 -12.87 -15.86 13.00
N ASN A 67 -12.04 -16.16 12.00
CA ASN A 67 -11.80 -17.55 11.55
C ASN A 67 -10.68 -18.30 12.30
N ALA A 68 -10.02 -17.67 13.28
CA ALA A 68 -8.91 -18.28 14.02
C ALA A 68 -9.36 -18.97 15.33
N ALA A 69 -10.62 -18.82 15.76
CA ALA A 69 -11.06 -19.22 17.10
C ALA A 69 -11.98 -20.46 17.16
N ASP A 70 -12.44 -21.01 16.03
CA ASP A 70 -13.52 -22.02 16.06
C ASP A 70 -13.08 -23.49 15.89
N HIS A 71 -11.81 -23.82 16.16
CA HIS A 71 -11.35 -25.21 16.10
C HIS A 71 -10.64 -25.74 17.35
N ALA A 72 -10.81 -25.05 18.48
CA ALA A 72 -10.29 -25.50 19.77
C ALA A 72 -11.41 -25.64 20.81
N ASP A 73 -12.42 -26.46 20.51
CA ASP A 73 -13.16 -27.14 21.57
C ASP A 73 -13.37 -28.60 21.16
N ILE A 74 -12.95 -29.47 22.09
CA ILE A 74 -12.84 -30.93 22.03
C ILE A 74 -14.03 -31.53 22.76
#